data_AF-A0A7C7GAJ2-F1
#
_entry.id   AF-A0A7C7GAJ2-F1
#
_cell.length_a   1.000
_cell.length_b   1.000
_cell.length_c   1.000
_cell.angle_alpha   90.00
_cell.angle_beta   90.00
_cell.angle_gamma   90.00
#
_symmetry.space_group_name_H-M   'P 1'
#
loop_
_entity.id
_entity.type
_entity.pdbx_description
1 polymer ?
#
loop_
_entity_poly.entity_id
_entity_poly.type
_entity_poly.pdbx_seq_one_letter_code
_entity_poly.pdbx_strand_id
1 'polypeptide(L)'
;MNQNIIKGQLCQENGQSFIASADNNYFEDRLIWQGYLTHWLGQKVVARELPQLDYDSGQPIIILWPDDQRNHVLIFIIMNDW
;
A
#
# COMPACT_ATOMS: atom_id res chain seq x y z
N MET A 1 13.39 7.78 -13.14
CA MET A 1 12.91 8.33 -11.86
C MET A 1 13.04 7.23 -10.82
N ASN A 2 13.86 7.42 -9.78
CA ASN A 2 14.06 6.41 -8.75
C ASN A 2 12.72 6.17 -8.05
N GLN A 3 12.16 5.00 -8.25
CA GLN A 3 10.96 4.57 -7.55
C GLN A 3 11.40 4.07 -6.18
N ASN A 4 11.20 4.89 -5.15
CA ASN A 4 11.50 4.49 -3.78
C ASN A 4 10.57 3.34 -3.40
N ILE A 5 11.16 2.13 -3.37
CA ILE A 5 10.50 0.93 -2.89
C ILE A 5 10.49 0.99 -1.37
N ILE A 6 9.31 0.95 -0.79
CA ILE A 6 9.09 0.90 0.65
C ILE A 6 8.78 -0.55 1.03
N LYS A 7 9.39 -1.03 2.11
CA LYS A 7 9.14 -2.36 2.67
C LYS A 7 8.80 -2.26 4.14
N GLY A 8 7.82 -3.03 4.57
CA GLY A 8 7.40 -3.06 5.97
C GLY A 8 6.19 -3.94 6.19
N GLN A 9 5.63 -3.87 7.39
CA GLN A 9 4.37 -4.53 7.73
C GLN A 9 3.20 -3.57 7.51
N LEU A 10 2.13 -4.03 6.86
CA LEU A 10 0.90 -3.24 6.73
C LEU A 10 0.17 -3.24 8.08
N CYS A 11 -0.04 -2.06 8.64
CA CYS A 11 -0.64 -1.85 9.96
C CYS A 11 -1.85 -0.93 9.84
N GLN A 12 -2.76 -1.05 10.82
CA GLN A 12 -3.86 -0.12 11.00
C GLN A 12 -4.05 0.15 12.50
N GLU A 13 -3.95 1.42 12.89
CA GLU A 13 -4.14 1.87 14.27
C GLU A 13 -5.00 3.13 14.27
N ASN A 14 -5.97 3.22 15.19
CA ASN A 14 -6.87 4.38 15.32
C ASN A 14 -7.56 4.81 14.00
N GLY A 15 -7.82 3.86 13.10
CA GLY A 15 -8.43 4.12 11.79
C GLY A 15 -7.46 4.62 10.72
N GLN A 16 -6.19 4.85 11.05
CA GLN A 16 -5.13 5.21 10.11
C GLN A 16 -4.35 3.97 9.69
N SER A 17 -4.06 3.87 8.40
CA SER A 17 -3.29 2.77 7.81
C SER A 17 -1.89 3.22 7.45
N PHE A 18 -0.89 2.42 7.74
CA PHE A 18 0.50 2.75 7.45
C PHE A 18 1.34 1.49 7.19
N ILE A 19 2.52 1.68 6.62
CA ILE A 19 3.52 0.62 6.47
C ILE A 19 4.61 0.85 7.52
N ALA A 20 4.66 -0.02 8.52
CA ALA A 20 5.66 -0.01 9.57
C ALA A 20 6.97 -0.63 9.06
N SER A 21 8.03 0.17 8.95
CA SER A 21 9.38 -0.29 8.63
C SER A 21 10.28 -0.21 9.86
N ALA A 22 11.54 -0.67 9.73
CA ALA A 22 12.47 -0.71 10.86
C ALA A 22 12.73 0.68 11.48
N ASP A 23 12.79 1.71 10.63
CA ASP A 23 13.22 3.05 11.04
C ASP A 23 12.11 4.10 10.94
N ASN A 24 11.00 3.81 10.25
CA ASN A 24 9.92 4.77 9.99
C ASN A 24 8.58 4.09 9.70
N ASN A 25 7.50 4.80 9.98
CA ASN A 25 6.18 4.52 9.45
C ASN A 25 5.97 5.31 8.15
N TYR A 26 5.50 4.64 7.11
CA TYR A 26 5.21 5.26 5.83
C TYR A 26 3.70 5.35 5.60
N PHE A 27 3.28 6.42 4.92
CA PHE A 27 1.89 6.62 4.48
C PHE A 27 0.85 6.85 5.59
N GLU A 28 1.25 7.29 6.78
CA GLU A 28 0.34 7.56 7.91
C GLU A 28 -0.77 8.56 7.56
N ASP A 29 -0.46 9.59 6.78
CA ASP A 29 -1.41 10.61 6.30
C ASP A 29 -2.06 10.26 4.94
N ARG A 30 -1.93 9.01 4.50
CA ARG A 30 -2.37 8.59 3.15
C ARG A 30 -3.37 7.45 3.24
N LEU A 31 -4.34 7.49 2.33
CA LEU A 31 -5.36 6.46 2.24
C LEU A 31 -4.78 5.21 1.57
N ILE A 32 -4.72 4.11 2.31
CA ILE A 32 -4.48 2.79 1.74
C ILE A 32 -5.83 2.15 1.45
N TRP A 33 -6.00 1.65 0.23
CA TRP A 33 -7.26 1.09 -0.21
C TRP A 33 -7.72 -0.07 0.67
N GLN A 34 -9.01 -0.07 1.05
CA GLN A 34 -9.58 -1.02 2.01
C GLN A 34 -9.45 -2.48 1.57
N GLY A 35 -9.47 -2.76 0.27
CA GLY A 35 -9.22 -4.11 -0.25
C GLY A 35 -7.82 -4.60 0.11
N TYR A 36 -6.80 -3.76 0.02
CA TYR A 36 -5.45 -4.11 0.44
C TYR A 36 -5.34 -4.37 1.93
N LEU A 37 -5.99 -3.54 2.76
CA LEU A 37 -6.07 -3.79 4.21
C LEU A 37 -6.73 -5.15 4.49
N THR A 38 -7.86 -5.43 3.84
CA THR A 38 -8.61 -6.68 4.03
C THR A 38 -7.76 -7.92 3.70
N HIS A 39 -6.92 -7.84 2.66
CA HIS A 39 -6.12 -8.98 2.22
C HIS A 39 -4.76 -9.11 2.89
N TRP A 40 -4.14 -8.00 3.30
CA TRP A 40 -2.72 -7.96 3.68
C TRP A 40 -2.43 -7.28 5.02
N LEU A 41 -3.44 -6.93 5.82
CA LEU A 41 -3.22 -6.40 7.17
C LEU A 41 -2.40 -7.39 8.01
N GLY A 42 -1.38 -6.87 8.70
CA GLY A 42 -0.41 -7.64 9.48
C GLY A 42 0.64 -8.38 8.66
N GLN A 43 0.60 -8.34 7.33
CA GLN A 43 1.56 -9.00 6.46
C GLN A 43 2.70 -8.07 6.05
N LYS A 44 3.85 -8.66 5.72
CA LYS A 44 4.94 -7.93 5.07
C LYS A 44 4.55 -7.59 3.64
N VAL A 45 4.63 -6.32 3.33
CA VAL A 45 4.29 -5.76 2.02
C VAL A 45 5.45 -4.95 1.47
N VAL A 46 5.43 -4.81 0.16
CA VAL A 46 6.25 -3.87 -0.59
C VAL A 46 5.31 -2.87 -1.23
N ALA A 47 5.70 -1.60 -1.23
CA ALA A 47 4.91 -0.53 -1.82
C ALA A 47 5.77 0.45 -2.60
N ARG A 48 5.13 1.18 -3.52
CA ARG A 48 5.69 2.38 -4.14
C ARG A 48 4.60 3.37 -4.48
N GLU A 49 4.95 4.64 -4.51
CA GLU A 49 4.13 5.67 -5.12
C GLU A 49 4.25 5.64 -6.64
N LEU A 50 3.13 5.85 -7.30
CA LEU A 50 3.03 6.08 -8.73
C LEU A 50 2.85 7.57 -9.01
N PRO A 51 3.36 8.10 -10.13
CA PRO A 51 3.16 9.50 -10.50
C PRO A 51 1.69 9.84 -10.85
N GLN A 52 0.86 8.82 -11.11
CA GLN A 52 -0.58 8.98 -11.29
C GLN A 52 -1.22 9.45 -9.99
N LEU A 53 -2.18 10.37 -10.11
CA LEU A 53 -2.94 10.91 -8.99
C LEU A 53 -4.25 10.16 -8.84
N ASP A 54 -4.62 9.88 -7.60
CA ASP A 54 -5.96 9.50 -7.21
C ASP A 54 -6.93 10.65 -7.49
N TYR A 55 -8.09 10.34 -8.06
CA TYR A 55 -9.03 11.36 -8.54
C TYR A 55 -9.71 12.12 -7.39
N ASP A 56 -9.93 11.46 -6.25
CA ASP A 56 -10.65 12.04 -5.13
C ASP A 56 -9.73 12.91 -4.25
N SER A 57 -8.54 12.39 -3.94
CA SER A 57 -7.57 13.06 -3.06
C SER A 57 -6.56 13.95 -3.78
N GLY A 58 -6.39 13.76 -5.09
CA GLY A 58 -5.33 14.42 -5.88
C GLY A 58 -3.91 14.00 -5.47
N GLN A 59 -3.77 12.94 -4.67
CA GLN A 59 -2.48 12.44 -4.18
C GLN A 59 -1.93 11.34 -5.08
N PRO A 60 -0.60 11.15 -5.15
CA PRO A 60 0.00 10.00 -5.83
C PRO A 60 -0.61 8.66 -5.40
N ILE A 61 -0.90 7.78 -6.34
CA ILE A 61 -1.47 6.46 -6.04
C ILE A 61 -0.38 5.60 -5.38
N ILE A 62 -0.74 4.94 -4.28
CA ILE A 62 0.11 3.95 -3.62
C ILE A 62 -0.28 2.58 -4.17
N ILE A 63 0.68 1.87 -4.77
CA ILE A 63 0.50 0.44 -5.05
C ILE A 63 1.26 -0.37 -4.02
N LEU A 64 0.64 -1.46 -3.56
CA LEU A 64 1.25 -2.39 -2.61
C LEU A 64 0.98 -3.85 -2.99
N TRP A 65 1.90 -4.72 -2.58
CA TRP A 65 1.85 -6.16 -2.85
C TRP A 65 2.59 -6.92 -1.75
N PRO A 66 2.32 -8.23 -1.54
CA PRO A 66 3.01 -9.02 -0.52
C PRO A 66 4.51 -9.13 -0.82
N ASP A 67 5.35 -9.06 0.22
CA ASP A 67 6.80 -9.27 0.12
C ASP A 67 7.16 -10.76 -0.06
N ASP A 68 6.23 -11.68 0.25
CA ASP A 68 6.42 -13.11 0.00
C ASP A 68 6.05 -13.48 -1.45
N GLN A 69 7.07 -13.88 -2.21
CA GLN A 69 6.93 -14.33 -3.61
C GLN A 69 6.19 -15.67 -3.75
N ARG A 70 5.96 -16.41 -2.65
CA ARG A 70 5.23 -17.69 -2.69
C ARG A 70 3.72 -17.52 -2.84
N ASN A 71 3.19 -16.34 -2.49
CA ASN A 71 1.82 -15.97 -2.81
C ASN A 71 1.81 -15.28 -4.17
N HIS A 72 1.68 -16.07 -5.24
CA HIS A 72 1.32 -15.59 -6.58
C HIS A 72 -0.13 -15.06 -6.57
N VAL A 73 -0.43 -14.07 -5.73
CA VAL A 73 -1.68 -13.32 -5.86
C VAL A 73 -1.39 -12.28 -6.94
N LEU A 74 -1.95 -12.55 -8.12
CA LEU A 74 -2.03 -11.63 -9.24
C LEU A 74 -2.34 -10.24 -8.70
N ILE A 75 -1.46 -9.29 -8.99
CA ILE A 75 -1.70 -7.85 -8.79
C ILE A 75 -2.83 -7.49 -9.76
N PHE A 76 -4.06 -7.84 -9.42
CA PHE A 76 -5.22 -7.20 -9.97
C PHE A 76 -5.26 -5.84 -9.30
N ILE A 77 -4.70 -4.87 -10.02
CA ILE A 77 -5.16 -3.50 -9.95
C ILE A 77 -6.67 -3.58 -10.18
N ILE A 78 -7.47 -3.61 -9.11
CA ILE A 78 -8.90 -3.35 -9.21
C ILE A 78 -9.02 -1.85 -9.43
N MET A 79 -8.76 -1.46 -10.68
CA MET A 79 -9.36 -0.27 -11.25
C MET A 79 -10.85 -0.56 -11.35
N ASN A 80 -11.63 0.15 -10.54
CA ASN A 80 -13.08 0.25 -10.58
C ASN A 80 -13.87 -1.05 -10.42
N ASP A 81 -14.38 -1.28 -9.21
CA ASP A 81 -15.71 -1.86 -9.06
C ASP A 81 -16.67 -0.73 -8.67
N TRP A 82 -17.69 -0.58 -9.51
CA TRP A 82 -18.80 0.37 -9.44
C TRP A 82 -19.73 0.11 -8.26
#